data_AF-J6DGX3-F1
#
_entry.id   AF-J6DGX3-F1
#
_cell.length_a   1.000
_cell.length_b   1.000
_cell.length_c   1.000
_cell.angle_alpha   90.00
_cell.angle_beta   90.00
_cell.angle_gamma   90.00
#
_symmetry.space_group_name_H-M   'P 1'
#
loop_
_entity.id
_entity.type
_entity.pdbx_description
1 polymer ?
#
loop_
_entity_poly.entity_id
_entity_poly.type
_entity_poly.pdbx_seq_one_letter_code
_entity_poly.pdbx_strand_id
1 'polypeptide(L)'
;MTIAEIGVDQIVVDEAQEFRKLSFATNMSTLKGVDPNGSQRAWDLYVKSRFIETKNPGRALVLASGTPITNTLGEMFTVQRLMDHAALMERGLHEFDAWASTFGDTTTELELQPSGKYKPISRFASFVNVPELIAMF
;
A
#
# COMPACT_ATOMS: atom_id res chain seq x y z
N MET A 1 -16.70 -23.98 4.53
CA MET A 1 -17.48 -22.76 4.76
C MET A 1 -16.69 -21.57 4.23
N THR A 2 -17.27 -20.84 3.29
CA THR A 2 -16.70 -19.62 2.72
C THR A 2 -17.27 -18.39 3.44
N ILE A 3 -16.60 -17.24 3.33
CA ILE A 3 -17.09 -15.99 3.95
C ILE A 3 -18.50 -15.58 3.44
N ALA A 4 -18.85 -16.01 2.22
CA ALA A 4 -20.18 -15.76 1.64
C ALA A 4 -21.30 -16.52 2.35
N GLU A 5 -21.01 -17.71 2.88
CA GLU A 5 -21.99 -18.62 3.49
C GLU A 5 -22.29 -18.29 4.97
N ILE A 6 -21.39 -17.57 5.63
CA ILE A 6 -21.46 -17.31 7.08
C ILE A 6 -22.32 -16.09 7.42
N GLY A 7 -22.56 -15.20 6.44
CA GLY A 7 -23.32 -13.96 6.66
C GLY A 7 -22.52 -12.83 7.31
N VAL A 8 -21.18 -12.88 7.27
CA VAL A 8 -20.31 -11.80 7.77
C VAL A 8 -20.53 -10.52 6.94
N ASP A 9 -20.72 -9.39 7.62
CA ASP A 9 -20.95 -8.06 7.05
C ASP A 9 -19.89 -7.01 7.45
N GLN A 10 -18.93 -7.38 8.30
CA GLN A 10 -17.80 -6.54 8.71
C GLN A 10 -16.61 -7.41 9.15
N ILE A 11 -15.39 -6.96 8.80
CA ILE A 11 -14.13 -7.50 9.31
C ILE A 11 -13.48 -6.44 10.19
N VAL A 12 -13.06 -6.84 11.40
CA VAL A 12 -12.23 -6.03 12.28
C VAL A 12 -10.89 -6.74 12.42
N VAL A 13 -9.81 -6.05 12.08
CA VAL A 13 -8.44 -6.59 12.14
C VAL A 13 -7.67 -5.82 13.20
N ASP A 14 -7.26 -6.52 14.25
CA ASP A 14 -6.24 -6.04 15.18
C ASP A 14 -4.84 -6.35 14.63
N GLU A 15 -3.85 -5.58 15.08
CA GLU A 15 -2.47 -5.61 14.58
C GLU A 15 -2.41 -5.55 13.04
N ALA A 16 -3.16 -4.62 12.45
CA ALA A 16 -3.31 -4.44 11.01
C ALA A 16 -1.97 -4.24 10.28
N GLN A 17 -0.89 -3.91 11.00
CA GLN A 17 0.46 -3.89 10.46
C GLN A 17 0.87 -5.17 9.76
N GLU A 18 0.34 -6.31 10.19
CA GLU A 18 0.66 -7.58 9.58
C GLU A 18 0.14 -7.68 8.13
N PHE A 19 -0.85 -6.88 7.75
CA PHE A 19 -1.53 -6.97 6.45
C PHE A 19 -1.12 -5.91 5.43
N ARG A 20 -0.01 -5.19 5.66
CA ARG A 20 0.39 -4.04 4.81
C ARG A 20 1.26 -4.36 3.60
N LYS A 21 1.45 -5.64 3.28
CA LYS A 21 2.22 -6.07 2.11
C LYS A 21 1.30 -6.63 1.06
N LEU A 22 0.52 -5.78 0.39
CA LEU A 22 -0.33 -6.18 -0.73
C LEU A 22 0.46 -6.06 -2.03
N SER A 23 0.32 -7.02 -2.94
CA SER A 23 1.02 -6.95 -4.23
C SER A 23 0.50 -5.78 -5.08
N PHE A 24 1.41 -5.15 -5.81
CA PHE A 24 1.10 -4.09 -6.77
C PHE A 24 2.04 -4.16 -7.97
N ALA A 25 1.56 -3.67 -9.11
CA ALA A 25 2.39 -3.51 -10.30
C ALA A 25 3.14 -2.17 -10.24
N THR A 26 4.39 -2.17 -10.71
CA THR A 26 5.23 -0.97 -10.80
C THR A 26 6.27 -1.14 -11.89
N ASN A 27 6.57 -0.06 -12.61
CA ASN A 27 7.72 -0.01 -13.52
C ASN A 27 9.00 0.44 -12.79
N MET A 28 8.91 0.88 -11.53
CA MET A 28 10.01 1.37 -10.70
C MET A 28 10.90 0.25 -10.12
N SER A 29 11.24 -0.75 -10.94
CA SER A 29 11.99 -1.95 -10.54
C SER A 29 13.41 -1.67 -9.99
N THR A 30 13.97 -0.49 -10.28
CA THR A 30 15.31 -0.09 -9.81
C THR A 30 15.28 0.74 -8.52
N LEU A 31 14.10 1.14 -8.04
CA LEU A 31 13.94 1.96 -6.84
C LEU A 31 14.14 1.09 -5.60
N LYS A 32 15.23 1.30 -4.86
CA LYS A 32 15.48 0.55 -3.62
C LYS A 32 14.47 0.96 -2.54
N GLY A 33 13.99 -0.03 -1.78
CA GLY A 33 12.99 0.19 -0.73
C GLY A 33 11.54 0.01 -1.19
N VAL A 34 11.33 -0.34 -2.47
CA VAL A 34 10.03 -0.75 -3.01
C VAL A 34 10.11 -2.24 -3.35
N ASP A 35 9.27 -3.04 -2.69
CA ASP A 35 9.08 -4.45 -3.00
C ASP A 35 7.63 -4.65 -3.48
N PRO A 36 7.40 -4.95 -4.77
CA PRO A 36 6.06 -5.16 -5.31
C PRO A 36 5.45 -6.51 -4.90
N ASN A 37 6.26 -7.42 -4.34
CA ASN A 37 5.80 -8.75 -3.96
C ASN A 37 5.08 -8.68 -2.62
N GLY A 38 3.76 -8.87 -2.67
CA GLY A 38 2.93 -8.93 -1.49
C GLY A 38 2.94 -10.29 -0.80
N SER A 39 2.30 -10.31 0.36
CA SER A 39 2.05 -11.49 1.17
C SER A 39 0.65 -12.06 0.89
N GLN A 40 0.52 -13.39 0.98
CA GLN A 40 -0.76 -14.06 0.82
C GLN A 40 -1.81 -13.58 1.84
N ARG A 41 -1.39 -13.27 3.07
CA ARG A 41 -2.29 -12.77 4.12
C ARG A 41 -2.90 -11.41 3.78
N ALA A 42 -2.11 -10.48 3.25
CA ALA A 42 -2.61 -9.17 2.83
C ALA A 42 -3.55 -9.30 1.64
N TRP A 43 -3.23 -10.18 0.69
CA TRP A 43 -4.11 -10.49 -0.44
C TRP A 43 -5.45 -11.06 0.00
N ASP A 44 -5.44 -12.03 0.92
CA ASP A 44 -6.65 -12.65 1.47
C ASP A 44 -7.55 -11.62 2.17
N LEU A 45 -6.98 -10.75 3.03
CA LEU A 45 -7.74 -9.66 3.66
C LEU A 45 -8.29 -8.67 2.62
N TYR A 46 -7.49 -8.31 1.61
CA TYR A 46 -7.93 -7.38 0.56
C TYR A 46 -9.13 -7.95 -0.21
N VAL A 47 -9.07 -9.20 -0.68
CA VAL A 47 -10.18 -9.81 -1.43
C VAL A 47 -11.43 -9.94 -0.56
N LYS A 48 -11.28 -10.37 0.70
CA LYS A 48 -12.40 -10.49 1.64
C LYS A 48 -13.05 -9.16 1.96
N SER A 49 -12.26 -8.12 2.22
CA SER A 49 -12.78 -6.77 2.47
C SER A 49 -13.50 -6.21 1.24
N ARG A 50 -12.93 -6.35 0.03
CA ARG A 50 -13.60 -5.93 -1.22
C ARG A 50 -14.92 -6.67 -1.44
N PHE A 51 -14.99 -7.95 -1.10
CA PHE A 51 -16.24 -8.71 -1.18
C PHE A 51 -17.29 -8.18 -0.18
N ILE A 52 -16.92 -7.97 1.08
CA ILE A 52 -17.86 -7.46 2.09
C ILE A 52 -18.30 -6.03 1.77
N GLU A 53 -17.44 -5.20 1.17
CA GLU A 53 -17.77 -3.85 0.71
C GLU A 53 -18.96 -3.85 -0.26
N THR A 54 -19.15 -4.90 -1.06
CA THR A 54 -20.33 -5.04 -1.93
C THR A 54 -21.65 -5.26 -1.17
N LYS A 55 -21.57 -5.70 0.09
CA LYS A 55 -22.72 -5.98 0.97
C LYS A 55 -22.96 -4.88 1.98
N ASN A 56 -21.89 -4.29 2.53
CA ASN A 56 -21.94 -3.25 3.55
C ASN A 56 -20.95 -2.11 3.21
N PRO A 57 -21.28 -1.27 2.22
CA PRO A 57 -20.41 -0.21 1.75
C PRO A 57 -20.02 0.77 2.86
N GLY A 58 -18.75 1.18 2.90
CA GLY A 58 -18.17 2.10 3.87
C GLY A 58 -18.00 1.52 5.28
N ARG A 59 -18.36 0.26 5.52
CA ARG A 59 -18.30 -0.38 6.85
C ARG A 59 -17.69 -1.78 6.83
N ALA A 60 -17.19 -2.24 5.70
CA ALA A 60 -16.71 -3.61 5.53
C ALA A 60 -15.45 -3.95 6.32
N LEU A 61 -14.59 -2.96 6.59
CA LEU A 61 -13.28 -3.19 7.17
C LEU A 61 -12.94 -2.12 8.22
N VAL A 62 -12.50 -2.57 9.40
CA VAL A 62 -11.89 -1.74 10.44
C VAL A 62 -10.49 -2.27 10.71
N LEU A 63 -9.49 -1.39 10.64
CA LEU A 63 -8.09 -1.71 10.90
C LEU A 63 -7.66 -1.03 12.21
N ALA A 64 -7.17 -1.82 13.16
CA ALA A 64 -6.56 -1.34 14.40
C ALA A 64 -5.07 -1.68 14.40
N SER A 65 -4.22 -0.69 14.71
CA SER A 65 -2.77 -0.88 14.82
C SER A 65 -2.17 0.23 15.67
N GLY A 66 -1.27 -0.14 16.60
CA GLY A 66 -0.43 0.81 17.32
C GLY A 66 0.79 1.28 16.52
N THR A 67 1.10 0.61 15.40
CA THR A 67 2.27 0.88 14.56
C THR A 67 1.87 0.86 13.08
N PRO A 68 1.00 1.78 12.63
CA PRO A 68 0.24 1.61 11.39
C PRO A 68 1.09 1.59 10.13
N ILE A 69 2.34 2.07 10.11
CA ILE A 69 3.26 2.01 8.94
C ILE A 69 4.71 2.02 9.42
N THR A 70 5.63 1.38 8.67
CA THR A 70 7.09 1.36 8.96
C THR A 70 7.95 2.14 7.95
N ASN A 71 7.39 3.16 7.28
CA ASN A 71 8.06 4.08 6.35
C ASN A 71 8.41 3.55 4.94
N THR A 72 7.66 2.59 4.40
CA THR A 72 7.81 2.23 2.98
C THR A 72 6.63 2.75 2.16
N LEU A 73 6.90 3.14 0.91
CA LEU A 73 5.86 3.54 -0.05
C LEU A 73 4.82 2.43 -0.24
N GLY A 74 5.27 1.18 -0.35
CA GLY A 74 4.40 0.03 -0.59
C GLY A 74 3.43 -0.24 0.57
N GLU A 75 3.85 -0.05 1.82
CA GLU A 75 2.96 -0.22 2.97
C GLU A 75 1.89 0.87 3.00
N MET A 76 2.29 2.13 2.83
CA MET A 76 1.36 3.26 2.81
C MET A 76 0.34 3.12 1.68
N PHE A 77 0.79 2.75 0.49
CA PHE A 77 -0.09 2.48 -0.65
C PHE A 77 -1.07 1.33 -0.37
N THR A 78 -0.60 0.25 0.27
CA THR A 78 -1.45 -0.87 0.67
C THR A 78 -2.55 -0.41 1.63
N VAL A 79 -2.21 0.39 2.65
CA VAL A 79 -3.19 0.88 3.63
C VAL A 79 -4.25 1.73 2.93
N GLN A 80 -3.87 2.64 2.02
CA GLN A 80 -4.86 3.43 1.28
C GLN A 80 -5.78 2.56 0.42
N ARG A 81 -5.24 1.52 -0.25
CA ARG A 81 -6.06 0.56 -1.01
C ARG A 81 -7.03 -0.23 -0.12
N LEU A 82 -6.67 -0.48 1.13
CA LEU A 82 -7.55 -1.14 2.09
C LEU A 82 -8.64 -0.19 2.61
N MET A 83 -8.32 1.08 2.88
CA MET A 83 -9.26 2.04 3.45
C MET A 83 -10.23 2.62 2.42
N ASP A 84 -9.74 3.18 1.32
CA ASP A 84 -10.61 3.84 0.33
C ASP A 84 -10.11 3.64 -1.11
N HIS A 85 -10.39 2.45 -1.63
CA HIS A 85 -10.08 2.13 -3.02
C HIS A 85 -10.86 2.99 -4.02
N ALA A 86 -12.09 3.39 -3.69
CA ALA A 86 -12.93 4.16 -4.61
C ALA A 86 -12.37 5.57 -4.83
N ALA A 87 -11.95 6.25 -3.75
CA ALA A 87 -11.33 7.56 -3.86
C ALA A 87 -9.98 7.53 -4.58
N LEU A 88 -9.21 6.44 -4.45
CA LEU A 88 -8.00 6.24 -5.25
C LEU A 88 -8.31 6.11 -6.75
N MET A 89 -9.37 5.39 -7.11
CA MET A 89 -9.81 5.25 -8.50
C MET A 89 -10.25 6.61 -9.06
N GLU A 90 -11.09 7.35 -8.33
CA GLU A 90 -11.60 8.66 -8.74
C GLU A 90 -10.47 9.67 -9.01
N ARG A 91 -9.42 9.64 -8.19
CA ARG A 91 -8.25 10.53 -8.32
C ARG A 91 -7.20 10.04 -9.31
N GLY A 92 -7.37 8.84 -9.90
CA GLY A 92 -6.36 8.24 -10.78
C GLY A 92 -5.10 7.76 -10.06
N LEU A 93 -5.18 7.52 -8.75
CA LEU A 93 -4.06 7.16 -7.87
C LEU A 93 -4.09 5.68 -7.45
N HIS A 94 -4.88 4.86 -8.12
CA HIS A 94 -5.03 3.42 -7.84
C HIS A 94 -3.87 2.57 -8.38
N GLU A 95 -3.02 3.14 -9.23
CA GLU A 95 -1.77 2.55 -9.68
C GLU A 95 -0.61 3.04 -8.81
N PHE A 96 0.30 2.14 -8.44
CA PHE A 96 1.40 2.47 -7.53
C PHE A 96 2.30 3.57 -8.10
N ASP A 97 2.62 3.55 -9.39
CA ASP A 97 3.54 4.54 -9.99
C ASP A 97 2.94 5.96 -9.97
N ALA A 98 1.64 6.10 -10.25
CA ALA A 98 0.91 7.36 -10.16
C ALA A 98 0.84 7.85 -8.71
N TRP A 99 0.58 6.94 -7.77
CA TRP A 99 0.55 7.25 -6.35
C TRP A 99 1.93 7.69 -5.82
N ALA A 100 2.98 6.93 -6.15
CA ALA A 100 4.34 7.17 -5.70
C ALA A 100 4.91 8.47 -6.27
N SER A 101 4.58 8.84 -7.51
CA SER A 101 4.97 10.14 -8.08
C SER A 101 4.24 11.33 -7.44
N THR A 102 3.06 11.11 -6.86
CA THR A 102 2.28 12.15 -6.19
C THR A 102 2.74 12.37 -4.75
N PHE A 103 3.07 11.30 -4.04
CA PHE A 103 3.31 11.35 -2.58
C PHE A 103 4.71 10.94 -2.15
N GLY A 104 5.51 10.36 -3.05
CA GLY A 104 6.86 9.93 -2.77
C GLY A 104 7.89 10.87 -3.36
N ASP A 105 8.92 11.19 -2.57
CA ASP A 105 10.15 11.80 -3.05
C ASP A 105 11.27 10.77 -3.10
N THR A 106 12.16 10.90 -4.09
CA THR A 106 13.27 9.97 -4.29
C THR A 106 14.59 10.71 -4.44
N THR A 107 15.61 10.22 -3.76
CA THR A 107 16.98 10.72 -3.91
C THR A 107 17.78 9.73 -4.74
N THR A 108 18.67 10.26 -5.58
CA THR A 108 19.59 9.45 -6.38
C THR A 108 21.02 9.76 -5.97
N GLU A 109 21.74 8.73 -5.54
CA GLU A 109 23.13 8.83 -5.09
C GLU A 109 24.03 7.88 -5.88
N LEU A 110 25.31 8.23 -6.02
CA LEU A 110 26.29 7.36 -6.66
C LEU A 110 26.85 6.36 -5.65
N GLU A 111 26.58 5.07 -5.83
CA GLU A 111 27.14 3.99 -5.01
C GLU A 111 28.27 3.27 -5.75
N LEU A 112 29.38 2.97 -5.06
CA LEU A 112 30.49 2.19 -5.60
C LEU A 112 30.10 0.70 -5.66
N GLN A 113 30.15 0.12 -6.85
CA GLN A 113 29.89 -1.30 -7.08
C GLN A 113 31.13 -2.16 -6.75
N PRO A 114 30.97 -3.47 -6.48
CA PRO A 114 32.10 -4.40 -6.33
C PRO A 114 33.04 -4.45 -7.54
N SER A 115 32.56 -4.05 -8.72
CA SER A 115 33.34 -3.92 -9.95
C SER A 115 34.26 -2.68 -10.00
N GLY A 116 34.22 -1.82 -8.98
CA GLY A 116 34.97 -0.56 -8.92
C GLY A 116 34.34 0.60 -9.70
N LYS A 117 33.19 0.39 -10.36
CA LYS A 117 32.45 1.44 -11.08
C LYS A 117 31.38 2.05 -10.19
N TYR A 118 31.13 3.35 -10.33
CA TYR A 118 30.00 4.01 -9.71
C TYR A 118 28.70 3.73 -10.48
N LYS A 119 27.61 3.47 -9.76
CA LYS A 119 26.27 3.33 -10.33
C LYS A 119 25.31 4.27 -9.60
N PRO A 120 24.48 5.05 -10.30
CA PRO A 120 23.40 5.79 -9.66
C PRO A 120 22.37 4.82 -9.08
N ILE A 121 22.02 5.04 -7.83
CA ILE A 121 21.02 4.27 -7.08
C ILE A 121 19.98 5.24 -6.55
N SER A 122 18.73 5.04 -6.98
CA SER A 122 17.60 5.80 -6.50
C SER A 122 16.94 5.09 -5.32
N ARG A 123 16.55 5.85 -4.29
CA ARG A 123 15.92 5.38 -3.06
C ARG A 123 14.73 6.26 -2.73
N PHE A 124 13.74 5.69 -2.05
CA PHE A 124 12.74 6.51 -1.38
C PHE A 124 13.39 7.35 -0.29
N ALA A 125 13.09 8.66 -0.27
CA ALA A 125 13.69 9.61 0.66
C ALA A 125 12.68 10.08 1.71
N SER A 126 11.50 10.53 1.29
CA SER A 126 10.48 11.10 2.18
C SER A 126 9.12 11.17 1.50
N PHE A 127 8.07 11.34 2.31
CA PHE A 127 6.74 11.65 1.79
C PHE A 127 6.62 13.15 1.51
N VAL A 128 5.99 13.48 0.39
CA VAL A 128 5.59 14.83 -0.01
C VAL A 128 4.07 14.90 -0.10
N ASN A 129 3.51 16.12 -0.11
CA ASN A 129 2.06 16.34 -0.10
C ASN A 129 1.38 15.59 1.07
N VAL A 130 2.02 15.63 2.25
CA VAL A 130 1.57 14.93 3.46
C VAL A 130 0.17 15.37 3.91
N PRO A 131 -0.20 16.66 3.87
CA PRO A 131 -1.57 17.07 4.20
C PRO A 131 -2.62 16.41 3.30
N GLU A 132 -2.36 16.38 1.98
CA GLU A 132 -3.22 15.73 1.00
C GLU A 132 -3.28 14.22 1.22
N LEU A 133 -2.13 13.61 1.50
CA LEU A 133 -2.01 12.19 1.84
C LEU A 133 -2.87 11.82 3.06
N ILE A 134 -2.85 12.67 4.08
CA ILE A 134 -3.63 12.46 5.31
C ILE A 134 -5.13 12.66 5.05
N ALA A 135 -5.50 13.63 4.21
CA ALA A 135 -6.90 13.88 3.85
C ALA A 135 -7.54 12.74 3.02
N MET A 136 -6.77 11.74 2.59
CA MET A 136 -7.27 10.51 1.97
C MET A 136 -7.64 9.42 2.98
N PHE A 137 -7.42 9.65 4.28
CA PHE A 137 -7.81 8.75 5.37
C PHE A 137 -9.12 9.11 6.03
#